data_AF-A0AAU4UL22-F1
#
_entry.id   AF-A0AAU4UL22-F1
#
_cell.length_a   1.000
_cell.length_b   1.000
_cell.length_c   1.000
_cell.angle_alpha   90.00
_cell.angle_beta   90.00
_cell.angle_gamma   90.00
#
_symmetry.space_group_name_H-M   'P 1'
#
loop_
_entity.id
_entity.type
_entity.pdbx_description
1 polymer ?
#
loop_
_entity_poly.entity_id
_entity_poly.type
_entity_poly.pdbx_seq_one_letter_code
_entity_poly.pdbx_strand_id
1 'polypeptide(L)'
;MSAVEGTCAAGTAGKDTSDGIQLSGATSTHTVVAAFMPHLPYGDAVHAELAEWELHPEVLEAGVRAGRGPGGRELFLRLVWPAGHVDLAESVRPDGLTLAWSHITGWSVHTLDVGLPLDVDEFVAPAVLAEYALHLAEHGLDRAWVPEAPARWEHALVVEIACVLFDEGGR
;
A
#
# COMPACT_ATOMS: atom_id res chain seq x y z
N MET A 1 46.16 -2.68 -60.82
CA MET A 1 47.17 -1.62 -60.60
C MET A 1 46.49 -0.50 -59.84
N SER A 2 47.10 -0.08 -58.74
CA SER A 2 46.66 0.96 -57.82
C SER A 2 46.52 2.33 -58.48
N ALA A 3 45.64 3.17 -57.93
CA ALA A 3 46.05 4.40 -57.24
C ALA A 3 44.86 4.99 -56.47
N VAL A 4 45.17 5.45 -55.26
CA VAL A 4 44.27 6.08 -54.29
C VAL A 4 44.63 7.56 -54.25
N GLU A 5 43.63 8.44 -54.39
CA GLU A 5 43.65 9.84 -53.94
C GLU A 5 42.17 10.14 -53.62
N GLY A 6 41.71 10.55 -52.44
CA GLY A 6 42.38 11.28 -51.36
C GLY A 6 41.96 12.73 -51.42
N THR A 7 40.71 13.07 -51.07
CA THR A 7 40.33 14.46 -50.75
C THR A 7 39.17 14.50 -49.77
N CYS A 8 39.45 15.01 -48.56
CA CYS A 8 38.46 15.40 -47.57
C CYS A 8 37.87 16.76 -47.93
N ALA A 9 36.55 16.89 -47.87
CA ALA A 9 35.87 18.16 -47.71
C ALA A 9 34.84 18.02 -46.60
N ALA A 10 35.09 18.73 -45.49
CA ALA A 10 34.16 18.87 -44.39
C ALA A 10 32.98 19.75 -44.83
N GLY A 11 31.77 19.21 -44.72
CA GLY A 11 30.51 19.90 -44.95
C GLY A 11 29.60 19.69 -43.74
N THR A 12 29.32 20.78 -43.06
CA THR A 12 28.50 20.94 -41.87
C THR A 12 27.04 20.54 -42.04
N ALA A 13 26.42 20.22 -40.89
CA ALA A 13 24.99 20.34 -40.59
C ALA A 13 24.06 19.21 -41.10
N GLY A 14 23.50 18.50 -40.12
CA GLY A 14 22.46 17.49 -40.31
C GLY A 14 22.25 16.66 -39.04
N LYS A 15 22.16 17.31 -37.88
CA LYS A 15 21.62 16.69 -36.66
C LYS A 15 20.11 16.90 -36.72
N ASP A 16 19.40 15.94 -37.32
CA ASP A 16 17.96 15.78 -37.14
C ASP A 16 17.73 14.44 -36.43
N THR A 17 17.92 14.47 -35.11
CA THR A 17 17.33 13.47 -34.21
C THR A 17 16.25 14.21 -33.43
N SER A 18 15.16 14.51 -34.14
CA SER A 18 13.97 15.09 -33.54
C SER A 18 12.82 14.10 -33.65
N ASP A 19 12.35 13.75 -32.47
CA ASP A 19 10.94 13.54 -32.15
C ASP A 19 10.28 12.30 -32.73
N GLY A 20 10.78 11.17 -32.27
CA GLY A 20 9.95 10.00 -31.99
C GLY A 20 9.88 9.73 -30.50
N ILE A 21 9.39 10.68 -29.68
CA ILE A 21 8.86 10.30 -28.36
C ILE A 21 7.62 9.48 -28.67
N GLN A 22 7.83 8.18 -28.87
CA GLN A 22 6.78 7.20 -28.71
C GLN A 22 6.39 7.31 -27.24
N LEU A 23 5.37 8.13 -26.96
CA LEU A 23 4.56 8.02 -25.75
C LEU A 23 4.00 6.60 -25.77
N SER A 24 4.77 5.68 -25.19
CA SER A 24 4.38 4.30 -25.03
C SER A 24 3.05 4.32 -24.30
N GLY A 25 1.98 3.96 -25.02
CA GLY A 25 0.59 3.97 -24.58
C GLY A 25 0.28 2.93 -23.50
N ALA A 26 1.25 2.64 -22.65
CA ALA A 26 1.05 2.02 -21.36
C ALA A 26 1.15 3.14 -20.32
N THR A 27 0.12 3.97 -20.22
CA THR A 27 -0.25 4.49 -18.90
C THR A 27 -0.56 3.24 -18.10
N SER A 28 0.47 2.72 -17.42
CA SER A 28 0.41 1.43 -16.75
C SER A 28 -0.88 1.40 -15.95
N THR A 29 -1.68 0.34 -16.07
CA THR A 29 -2.92 0.22 -15.30
C THR A 29 -2.64 0.49 -13.82
N HIS A 30 -1.43 0.15 -13.36
CA HIS A 30 -0.88 0.50 -12.05
C HIS A 30 -0.83 2.02 -11.77
N THR A 31 -0.39 2.86 -12.72
CA THR A 31 -0.36 4.32 -12.59
C THR A 31 -1.77 4.91 -12.56
N VAL A 32 -2.71 4.36 -13.34
CA VAL A 32 -4.12 4.80 -13.34
C VAL A 32 -4.81 4.35 -12.04
N VAL A 33 -4.60 3.12 -11.61
CA VAL A 33 -5.17 2.55 -10.38
C VAL A 33 -4.62 3.27 -9.14
N ALA A 34 -3.32 3.56 -9.07
CA ALA A 34 -2.73 4.37 -8.01
C ALA A 34 -3.31 5.80 -7.95
N ALA A 35 -3.78 6.34 -9.08
CA ALA A 35 -4.45 7.64 -9.11
C ALA A 35 -5.88 7.60 -8.53
N PHE A 36 -6.56 6.44 -8.53
CA PHE A 36 -7.93 6.30 -8.01
C PHE A 36 -8.04 5.60 -6.66
N MET A 37 -7.07 4.77 -6.31
CA MET A 37 -6.97 4.00 -5.08
C MET A 37 -5.54 4.08 -4.54
N PRO A 38 -5.14 5.23 -3.98
CA PRO A 38 -3.76 5.54 -3.65
C PRO A 38 -3.19 4.67 -2.53
N HIS A 39 -4.04 4.00 -1.75
CA HIS A 39 -3.65 3.10 -0.68
C HIS A 39 -3.29 1.69 -1.14
N LEU A 40 -3.57 1.31 -2.39
CA LEU A 40 -3.25 -0.04 -2.88
C LEU A 40 -1.75 -0.38 -2.82
N PRO A 41 -0.83 0.49 -3.25
CA PRO A 41 0.60 0.21 -3.11
C PRO A 41 1.02 -0.02 -1.65
N TYR A 42 0.36 0.67 -0.70
CA TYR A 42 0.61 0.45 0.72
C TYR A 42 0.04 -0.90 1.18
N GLY A 43 -1.18 -1.25 0.77
CA GLY A 43 -1.78 -2.55 1.04
C GLY A 43 -0.96 -3.71 0.49
N ASP A 44 -0.40 -3.57 -0.72
CA ASP A 44 0.49 -4.56 -1.33
C ASP A 44 1.78 -4.72 -0.52
N ALA A 45 2.37 -3.61 -0.04
CA ALA A 45 3.57 -3.65 0.80
C ALA A 45 3.30 -4.32 2.16
N VAL A 46 2.15 -4.02 2.79
CA VAL A 46 1.71 -4.68 4.02
C VAL A 46 1.49 -6.18 3.80
N HIS A 47 0.82 -6.57 2.72
CA HIS A 47 0.58 -7.97 2.40
C HIS A 47 1.89 -8.74 2.12
N ALA A 48 2.83 -8.13 1.40
CA ALA A 48 4.14 -8.73 1.15
C ALA A 48 4.90 -8.97 2.46
N GLU A 49 4.91 -7.99 3.36
CA GLU A 49 5.56 -8.13 4.66
C GLU A 49 4.89 -9.22 5.51
N LEU A 50 3.56 -9.24 5.61
CA LEU A 50 2.86 -10.29 6.38
C LEU A 50 3.23 -11.70 5.90
N ALA A 51 3.40 -11.89 4.60
CA ALA A 51 3.84 -13.16 4.03
C ALA A 51 5.27 -13.55 4.46
N GLU A 52 6.19 -12.58 4.63
CA GLU A 52 7.55 -12.84 5.15
C GLU A 52 7.53 -13.32 6.60
N TRP A 53 6.50 -12.91 7.36
CA TRP A 53 6.26 -13.32 8.75
C TRP A 53 5.35 -14.55 8.86
N GLU A 54 5.07 -15.22 7.74
CA GLU A 54 4.19 -16.39 7.64
C GLU A 54 2.75 -16.15 8.14
N LEU A 55 2.28 -14.90 8.13
CA LEU A 55 0.91 -14.52 8.47
C LEU A 55 0.09 -14.30 7.19
N HIS A 56 -0.91 -15.15 6.98
CA HIS A 56 -1.69 -15.19 5.75
C HIS A 56 -3.15 -14.86 6.04
N PRO A 57 -3.57 -13.59 5.95
CA PRO A 57 -4.99 -13.28 6.06
C PRO A 57 -5.75 -13.99 4.95
N GLU A 58 -6.84 -14.68 5.30
CA GLU A 58 -7.68 -15.40 4.33
C GLU A 58 -8.40 -14.42 3.38
N VAL A 59 -8.68 -13.21 3.88
CA VAL A 59 -9.31 -12.15 3.09
C VAL A 59 -8.48 -10.88 3.14
N LEU A 60 -8.16 -10.35 1.95
CA LEU A 60 -7.61 -9.03 1.73
C LEU A 60 -8.63 -8.21 0.92
N GLU A 61 -9.23 -7.20 1.53
CA GLU A 61 -10.14 -6.28 0.85
C GLU A 61 -9.54 -4.88 0.81
N ALA A 62 -9.59 -4.22 -0.33
CA ALA A 62 -9.27 -2.82 -0.43
C ALA A 62 -10.22 -2.14 -1.42
N GLY A 63 -10.58 -0.89 -1.15
CA GLY A 63 -11.41 -0.14 -2.08
C GLY A 63 -11.89 1.20 -1.55
N VAL A 64 -13.00 1.66 -2.14
CA VAL A 64 -13.70 2.88 -1.77
C VAL A 64 -15.08 2.49 -1.23
N ARG A 65 -15.46 3.00 -0.06
CA ARG A 65 -16.81 2.86 0.49
C ARG A 65 -17.43 4.23 0.80
N ALA A 66 -18.74 4.22 1.06
CA ALA A 66 -19.42 5.42 1.54
C ALA A 66 -18.92 5.77 2.94
N GLY A 67 -18.44 6.99 3.12
CA GLY A 67 -18.00 7.53 4.42
C GLY A 67 -19.18 7.96 5.30
N ARG A 68 -18.86 8.38 6.53
CA ARG A 68 -19.87 8.77 7.55
C ARG A 68 -20.59 10.10 7.27
N GLY A 69 -20.25 10.82 6.21
CA GLY A 69 -20.80 12.14 5.86
C GLY A 69 -21.52 12.17 4.51
N PRO A 70 -22.37 13.18 4.24
CA PRO A 70 -23.00 13.37 2.93
C PRO A 70 -21.95 13.52 1.83
N GLY A 71 -21.96 12.63 0.84
CA GLY A 71 -20.97 12.60 -0.25
C GLY A 71 -19.58 12.12 0.18
N GLY A 72 -19.39 11.74 1.45
CA GLY A 72 -18.11 11.24 1.95
C GLY A 72 -17.74 9.93 1.27
N ARG A 73 -16.51 9.83 0.82
CA ARG A 73 -15.89 8.59 0.33
C ARG A 73 -14.76 8.24 1.27
N GLU A 74 -14.56 6.94 1.49
CA GLU A 74 -13.53 6.42 2.38
C GLU A 74 -12.73 5.36 1.64
N LEU A 75 -11.41 5.54 1.58
CA LEU A 75 -10.46 4.51 1.19
C LEU A 75 -10.26 3.59 2.38
N PHE A 76 -10.31 2.28 2.12
CA PHE A 76 -10.16 1.28 3.17
C PHE A 76 -9.30 0.11 2.72
N LEU A 77 -8.67 -0.52 3.69
CA LEU A 77 -7.99 -1.81 3.58
C LEU A 77 -8.41 -2.69 4.76
N ARG A 78 -8.61 -3.99 4.53
CA ARG A 78 -8.94 -4.99 5.55
C ARG A 78 -8.14 -6.26 5.30
N LEU A 79 -7.56 -6.77 6.38
CA LEU A 79 -6.83 -8.03 6.45
C LEU A 79 -7.57 -8.88 7.48
N VAL A 80 -8.10 -10.04 7.08
CA VAL A 80 -8.98 -10.85 7.94
C VAL A 80 -8.44 -12.26 8.09
N TRP A 81 -8.24 -12.65 9.33
CA TRP A 81 -8.10 -14.03 9.78
C TRP A 81 -9.41 -14.44 10.46
N PRO A 82 -10.29 -15.19 9.79
CA PRO A 82 -11.58 -15.54 10.37
C PRO A 82 -11.45 -16.40 11.62
N ALA A 83 -12.54 -16.53 12.38
CA ALA A 83 -12.62 -17.47 13.49
C ALA A 83 -12.26 -18.89 13.00
N GLY A 84 -11.36 -19.56 13.71
CA GLY A 84 -10.84 -20.87 13.33
C GLY A 84 -9.54 -20.83 12.52
N HIS A 85 -9.04 -19.66 12.11
CA HIS A 85 -7.85 -19.56 11.26
C HIS A 85 -6.58 -20.14 11.93
N VAL A 86 -5.78 -20.84 11.14
CA VAL A 86 -4.65 -21.65 11.64
C VAL A 86 -3.46 -20.80 12.11
N ASP A 87 -3.26 -19.64 11.49
CA ASP A 87 -2.20 -18.68 11.86
C ASP A 87 -2.46 -17.98 13.21
N LEU A 88 -3.67 -18.12 13.77
CA LEU A 88 -4.01 -17.57 15.08
C LEU A 88 -3.70 -18.59 16.18
N ALA A 89 -3.15 -18.11 17.29
CA ALA A 89 -2.94 -18.92 18.48
C ALA A 89 -4.27 -19.45 19.02
N GLU A 90 -4.23 -20.58 19.72
CA GLU A 90 -5.43 -21.28 20.20
C GLU A 90 -6.36 -20.39 21.04
N SER A 91 -5.81 -19.43 21.79
CA SER A 91 -6.58 -18.47 22.59
C SER A 91 -7.25 -17.36 21.79
N VAL A 92 -6.75 -17.03 20.59
CA VAL A 92 -7.26 -15.95 19.72
C VAL A 92 -8.14 -16.50 18.61
N ARG A 93 -7.85 -17.73 18.17
CA ARG A 93 -8.51 -18.41 17.06
C ARG A 93 -10.04 -18.40 17.12
N PRO A 94 -10.72 -18.59 18.27
CA PRO A 94 -12.19 -18.57 18.32
C PRO A 94 -12.81 -17.24 17.88
N ASP A 95 -12.12 -16.11 18.09
CA ASP A 95 -12.68 -14.78 17.88
C ASP A 95 -12.27 -14.19 16.51
N GLY A 96 -11.25 -14.78 15.88
CA GLY A 96 -10.65 -14.25 14.66
C GLY A 96 -9.89 -12.95 14.91
N LEU A 97 -9.31 -12.40 13.85
CA LEU A 97 -8.58 -11.13 13.88
C LEU A 97 -8.83 -10.37 12.58
N THR A 98 -9.09 -9.08 12.68
CA THR A 98 -9.16 -8.17 11.54
C THR A 98 -8.30 -6.95 11.81
N LEU A 99 -7.33 -6.69 10.93
CA LEU A 99 -6.70 -5.38 10.84
C LEU A 99 -7.41 -4.57 9.77
N ALA A 100 -7.84 -3.36 10.12
CA ALA A 100 -8.56 -2.48 9.24
C ALA A 100 -7.92 -1.10 9.23
N TRP A 101 -7.67 -0.59 8.03
CA TRP A 101 -7.17 0.75 7.80
C TRP A 101 -8.22 1.58 7.07
N SER A 102 -8.23 2.86 7.40
CA SER A 102 -9.02 3.91 6.77
C SER A 102 -8.18 5.15 6.64
N HIS A 103 -8.28 5.84 5.50
CA HIS A 103 -7.60 7.13 5.34
C HIS A 103 -8.15 8.24 6.23
N ILE A 104 -9.27 7.99 6.92
CA ILE A 104 -9.92 8.94 7.83
C ILE A 104 -9.53 8.68 9.29
N THR A 105 -9.44 7.41 9.69
CA THR A 105 -9.24 7.04 11.10
C THR A 105 -7.95 6.27 11.37
N GLY A 106 -7.14 5.99 10.35
CA GLY A 106 -5.94 5.18 10.48
C GLY A 106 -6.23 3.69 10.73
N TRP A 107 -5.29 3.03 11.40
CA TRP A 107 -5.34 1.61 11.70
C TRP A 107 -6.21 1.28 12.92
N SER A 108 -6.88 0.15 12.84
CA SER A 108 -7.68 -0.44 13.91
C SER A 108 -7.61 -1.96 13.86
N VAL A 109 -7.81 -2.58 15.01
CA VAL A 109 -7.89 -4.03 15.16
C VAL A 109 -9.28 -4.40 15.66
N HIS A 110 -9.83 -5.50 15.16
CA HIS A 110 -11.13 -6.04 15.56
C HIS A 110 -11.03 -7.55 15.76
N THR A 111 -11.69 -8.05 16.80
CA THR A 111 -12.14 -9.45 16.92
C THR A 111 -13.65 -9.50 16.67
N LEU A 112 -14.27 -10.66 16.88
CA LEU A 112 -15.72 -10.80 16.88
C LEU A 112 -16.43 -9.80 17.82
N ASP A 113 -15.86 -9.57 19.01
CA ASP A 113 -16.54 -8.86 20.11
C ASP A 113 -15.96 -7.48 20.43
N VAL A 114 -14.71 -7.22 20.06
CA VAL A 114 -13.96 -6.02 20.48
C VAL A 114 -13.30 -5.35 19.28
N GLY A 115 -13.32 -4.02 19.25
CA GLY A 115 -12.59 -3.23 18.25
C GLY A 115 -11.87 -2.06 18.92
N LEU A 116 -10.59 -1.86 18.60
CA LEU A 116 -9.74 -0.81 19.15
C LEU A 116 -8.93 -0.11 18.05
N PRO A 117 -8.71 1.21 18.15
CA PRO A 117 -7.73 1.89 17.30
C PRO A 117 -6.32 1.40 17.65
N LEU A 118 -5.45 1.31 16.66
CA LEU A 118 -4.02 1.09 16.87
C LEU A 118 -3.33 2.45 16.98
N ASP A 119 -2.48 2.60 18.01
CA ASP A 119 -1.69 3.82 18.24
C ASP A 119 -0.43 3.81 17.36
N VAL A 120 -0.64 3.90 16.05
CA VAL A 120 0.40 3.92 15.02
C VAL A 120 0.10 4.98 13.97
N ASP A 121 1.14 5.39 13.25
CA ASP A 121 0.98 6.25 12.08
C ASP A 121 0.08 5.58 11.02
N GLU A 122 -0.72 6.37 10.31
CA GLU A 122 -1.61 5.90 9.24
C GLU A 122 -0.85 5.10 8.17
N PHE A 123 0.40 5.48 7.90
CA PHE A 123 1.32 4.80 6.98
C PHE A 123 2.57 4.32 7.71
N VAL A 124 2.37 3.65 8.85
CA VAL A 124 3.43 2.92 9.56
C VAL A 124 4.13 1.94 8.62
N ALA A 125 5.43 1.73 8.80
CA ALA A 125 6.21 0.80 8.01
C ALA A 125 5.56 -0.60 8.03
N PRO A 126 5.44 -1.27 6.87
CA PRO A 126 4.86 -2.62 6.79
C PRO A 126 5.41 -3.61 7.82
N ALA A 127 6.74 -3.64 8.02
CA ALA A 127 7.40 -4.47 9.04
C ALA A 127 6.85 -4.27 10.45
N VAL A 128 6.59 -3.03 10.85
CA VAL A 128 6.02 -2.71 12.17
C VAL A 128 4.58 -3.21 12.26
N LEU A 129 3.81 -3.09 11.18
CA LEU A 129 2.43 -3.60 11.16
C LEU A 129 2.39 -5.14 11.16
N ALA A 130 3.33 -5.80 10.51
CA ALA A 130 3.47 -7.26 10.55
C ALA A 130 3.85 -7.74 11.97
N GLU A 131 4.72 -7.02 12.67
CA GLU A 131 5.05 -7.28 14.08
C GLU A 131 3.81 -7.13 14.98
N TYR A 132 3.00 -6.09 14.76
CA TYR A 132 1.70 -5.94 15.42
C TYR A 132 0.77 -7.10 15.12
N ALA A 133 0.65 -7.50 13.85
CA ALA A 133 -0.20 -8.60 13.43
C ALA A 133 0.22 -9.91 14.11
N LEU A 134 1.52 -10.18 14.19
CA LEU A 134 2.06 -11.35 14.89
C LEU A 134 1.71 -11.31 16.37
N HIS A 135 1.99 -10.19 17.04
CA HIS A 135 1.67 -10.04 18.46
C HIS A 135 0.19 -10.30 18.73
N LEU A 136 -0.69 -9.72 17.91
CA LEU A 136 -2.14 -9.87 18.04
C LEU A 136 -2.60 -11.30 17.71
N ALA A 137 -1.98 -11.97 16.73
CA ALA A 137 -2.26 -13.36 16.41
C ALA A 137 -1.86 -14.32 17.55
N GLU A 138 -0.80 -14.00 18.29
CA GLU A 138 -0.30 -14.79 19.42
C GLU A 138 -1.00 -14.51 20.75
N HIS A 139 -1.47 -13.29 20.96
CA HIS A 139 -1.89 -12.81 22.28
C HIS A 139 -3.29 -12.17 22.34
N GLY A 140 -3.90 -11.88 21.19
CA GLY A 140 -5.17 -11.16 21.12
C GLY A 140 -5.02 -9.70 21.59
N LEU A 141 -6.15 -9.08 21.94
CA LEU A 141 -6.20 -7.66 22.33
C LEU A 141 -5.96 -7.43 23.84
N ASP A 142 -5.82 -8.49 24.63
CA ASP A 142 -5.74 -8.40 26.09
C ASP A 142 -4.39 -7.87 26.60
N ARG A 143 -3.34 -7.89 25.76
CA ARG A 143 -2.00 -7.45 26.13
C ARG A 143 -1.66 -6.13 25.45
N ALA A 144 -1.44 -5.11 26.28
CA ALA A 144 -0.87 -3.86 25.81
C ALA A 144 0.57 -4.10 25.36
N TRP A 145 0.83 -3.90 24.07
CA TRP A 145 2.16 -3.95 23.48
C TRP A 145 2.30 -2.85 22.44
N VAL A 146 3.47 -2.23 22.42
CA VAL A 146 3.83 -1.13 21.52
C VAL A 146 5.25 -1.41 21.03
N PRO A 147 5.52 -1.37 19.72
CA PRO A 147 6.85 -1.54 19.18
C PRO A 147 7.77 -0.39 19.58
N GLU A 148 9.05 -0.70 19.79
CA GLU A 148 10.02 0.26 20.34
C GLU A 148 10.36 1.43 19.41
N ALA A 149 10.04 1.33 18.11
CA ALA A 149 10.24 2.41 17.15
C ALA A 149 9.31 2.24 15.93
N PRO A 150 8.09 2.79 15.94
CA PRO A 150 7.23 2.77 14.76
C PRO A 150 7.87 3.64 13.67
N ALA A 151 8.65 2.99 12.79
CA ALA A 151 9.15 3.61 11.58
C ALA A 151 7.98 3.90 10.65
N ARG A 152 8.10 4.98 9.90
CA ARG A 152 7.12 5.36 8.88
C ARG A 152 7.50 4.76 7.53
N TRP A 153 6.52 4.38 6.73
CA TRP A 153 6.76 3.83 5.41
C TRP A 153 7.40 4.87 4.49
N GLU A 154 8.43 4.46 3.73
CA GLU A 154 9.24 5.37 2.91
C GLU A 154 8.46 6.08 1.79
N HIS A 155 7.32 5.52 1.38
CA HIS A 155 6.44 6.08 0.35
C HIS A 155 5.19 6.77 0.93
N ALA A 156 5.08 6.90 2.26
CA ALA A 156 3.91 7.47 2.94
C ALA A 156 3.49 8.83 2.39
N LEU A 157 4.44 9.75 2.18
CA LEU A 157 4.15 11.11 1.70
C LEU A 157 3.45 11.12 0.33
N VAL A 158 3.81 10.19 -0.55
CA VAL A 158 3.20 10.11 -1.89
C VAL A 158 1.74 9.70 -1.77
N VAL A 159 1.45 8.72 -0.91
CA VAL A 159 0.09 8.24 -0.68
C VAL A 159 -0.75 9.29 0.04
N GLU A 160 -0.20 9.98 1.03
CA GLU A 160 -0.88 11.08 1.72
C GLU A 160 -1.32 12.19 0.77
N ILE A 161 -0.43 12.65 -0.10
CA ILE A 161 -0.76 13.67 -1.11
C ILE A 161 -1.92 13.16 -1.99
N ALA A 162 -1.87 11.89 -2.38
CA ALA A 162 -2.92 11.30 -3.20
C ALA A 162 -4.25 11.11 -2.44
N CYS A 163 -4.22 10.83 -1.13
CA CYS A 163 -5.41 10.83 -0.27
C CYS A 163 -6.03 12.23 -0.16
N VAL A 164 -5.20 13.28 0.00
CA VAL A 164 -5.69 14.67 0.01
C VAL A 164 -6.38 15.01 -1.32
N LEU A 165 -5.76 14.67 -2.45
CA LEU A 165 -6.36 14.90 -3.77
C LEU A 165 -7.66 14.10 -3.97
N PHE A 166 -7.72 12.88 -3.44
CA PHE A 166 -8.92 12.06 -3.45
C PHE A 166 -10.08 12.74 -2.70
N ASP A 167 -9.81 13.30 -1.52
CA ASP A 167 -10.80 14.02 -0.72
C ASP A 167 -11.28 15.31 -1.41
N GLU A 168 -10.38 16.03 -2.08
CA GLU A 168 -10.72 17.23 -2.83
C GLU A 168 -11.56 16.93 -4.08
N GLY A 169 -11.24 15.85 -4.81
CA GLY A 169 -11.98 15.42 -6.00
C GLY A 169 -13.34 14.75 -5.71
N GLY A 170 -13.63 14.46 -4.44
CA GLY A 170 -14.91 13.93 -3.98
C GLY A 170 -15.95 14.98 -3.58
N ARG A 171 -15.61 16.27 -3.61
CA ARG A 171 -16.50 17.40 -3.31
C ARG A 171 -17.17 17.97 -4.55
#